data_AF-A0A0D2G4F8-F1
#
_entry.id   AF-A0A0D2G4F8-F1
#
_cell.length_a   1.000
_cell.length_b   1.000
_cell.length_c   1.000
_cell.angle_alpha   90.00
_cell.angle_beta   90.00
_cell.angle_gamma   90.00
#
_symmetry.space_group_name_H-M   'P 1'
#
loop_
_entity.id
_entity.type
_entity.pdbx_description
1 polymer ?
#
loop_
_entity_poly.entity_id
_entity_poly.type
_entity_poly.pdbx_seq_one_letter_code
_entity_poly.pdbx_strand_id
1 'polypeptide(L)'
;MEQQYSKLLETAQAVIKGYEKWDIDAIMAPRTPDCTYHTLPKSLNRPVMNNEAFRAHYTGVIPYLRNFRVAISDTVIDIKTNQVAFHTTSTAETVIGPYESEQTIFLKMTEDGTKICEMKEFLDSALVQGLFADLAKYIENGGKPIGEAK
;
A
#
# COMPACT_ATOMS: atom_id res chain seq x y z
N MET A 1 -5.18 5.42 27.52
CA MET A 1 -5.45 4.23 26.70
C MET A 1 -6.29 4.59 25.48
N GLU A 2 -7.48 5.16 25.68
CA GLU A 2 -8.39 5.60 24.60
C GLU A 2 -7.76 6.64 23.64
N GLN A 3 -7.02 7.62 24.17
CA GLN A 3 -6.33 8.62 23.34
C GLN A 3 -5.22 8.04 22.45
N GLN A 4 -4.48 7.04 22.94
CA GLN A 4 -3.43 6.37 22.16
C GLN A 4 -4.06 5.46 21.10
N TYR A 5 -5.13 4.75 21.46
CA TYR A 5 -5.93 3.96 20.52
C TYR A 5 -6.41 4.81 19.35
N SER A 6 -7.05 5.96 19.61
CA SER A 6 -7.54 6.88 18.57
C SER A 6 -6.41 7.32 17.64
N LYS A 7 -5.25 7.69 18.22
CA LYS A 7 -4.10 8.18 17.46
C LYS A 7 -3.48 7.12 16.54
N LEU A 8 -3.31 5.89 17.03
CA LEU A 8 -2.80 4.79 16.21
C LEU A 8 -3.74 4.51 15.04
N LEU A 9 -5.05 4.50 15.28
CA LEU A 9 -6.05 4.28 14.24
C LEU A 9 -6.08 5.44 13.22
N GLU A 10 -6.02 6.69 13.67
CA GLU A 10 -5.98 7.88 12.81
C GLU A 10 -4.77 7.86 11.88
N THR A 11 -3.57 7.61 12.42
CA THR A 11 -2.33 7.50 11.64
C THR A 11 -2.41 6.36 10.63
N ALA A 12 -2.95 5.21 11.05
CA ALA A 12 -3.11 4.05 10.19
C ALA A 12 -4.11 4.31 9.04
N GLN A 13 -5.25 4.92 9.34
CA GLN A 13 -6.26 5.30 8.33
C GLN A 13 -5.76 6.37 7.35
N ALA A 14 -4.77 7.17 7.72
CA ALA A 14 -4.16 8.14 6.81
C ALA A 14 -3.49 7.45 5.60
N VAL A 15 -2.92 6.25 5.79
CA VAL A 15 -2.37 5.44 4.69
C VAL A 15 -3.47 5.04 3.71
N ILE A 16 -4.59 4.54 4.23
CA ILE A 16 -5.73 4.10 3.42
C ILE A 16 -6.30 5.27 2.62
N LYS A 17 -6.48 6.43 3.26
CA LYS A 17 -6.90 7.67 2.59
C LYS A 17 -5.91 8.10 1.50
N GLY A 18 -4.61 7.88 1.70
CA GLY A 18 -3.60 8.11 0.68
C GLY A 18 -3.80 7.19 -0.53
N TYR A 19 -3.99 5.89 -0.30
CA TYR A 19 -4.28 4.93 -1.36
C TYR A 19 -5.58 5.24 -2.10
N GLU A 20 -6.66 5.62 -1.43
CA GLU A 20 -7.93 5.95 -2.08
C GLU A 20 -7.90 7.24 -2.90
N LYS A 21 -7.05 8.20 -2.51
CA LYS A 21 -6.71 9.36 -3.33
C LYS A 21 -5.83 8.99 -4.53
N TRP A 22 -5.16 7.85 -4.44
CA TRP A 22 -4.20 7.36 -5.41
C TRP A 22 -3.10 8.39 -5.71
N ASP A 23 -2.59 9.01 -4.65
CA ASP A 23 -1.63 10.11 -4.69
C ASP A 23 -0.39 9.75 -3.85
N ILE A 24 0.80 9.81 -4.47
CA ILE A 24 2.02 9.36 -3.82
C ILE A 24 2.42 10.23 -2.63
N ASP A 25 2.13 11.54 -2.67
CA ASP A 25 2.42 12.41 -1.54
C ASP A 25 1.53 12.11 -0.34
N ALA A 26 0.25 11.87 -0.56
CA ALA A 26 -0.69 11.45 0.46
C ALA A 26 -0.34 10.08 1.06
N ILE A 27 0.08 9.11 0.25
CA ILE A 27 0.52 7.77 0.70
C ILE A 27 1.77 7.87 1.59
N MET A 28 2.69 8.78 1.26
CA MET A 28 3.97 8.92 1.95
C MET A 28 3.90 9.81 3.20
N ALA A 29 2.94 10.74 3.27
CA ALA A 29 2.78 11.71 4.34
C ALA A 29 2.83 11.15 5.79
N PRO A 30 2.23 9.98 6.11
CA PRO A 30 2.25 9.46 7.49
C PRO A 30 3.56 8.75 7.87
N ARG A 31 4.53 8.61 6.97
CA ARG A 31 5.77 7.86 7.24
C ARG A 31 6.84 8.69 7.94
N THR A 32 7.69 8.04 8.74
CA THR A 32 8.97 8.61 9.17
C THR A 32 9.96 8.66 8.00
N PRO A 33 11.00 9.52 8.02
CA PRO A 33 11.98 9.61 6.94
C PRO A 33 12.70 8.28 6.63
N ASP A 34 12.89 7.45 7.65
CA ASP A 34 13.58 6.15 7.62
C ASP A 34 12.62 4.96 7.50
N CYS A 35 11.34 5.19 7.23
CA CYS A 35 10.34 4.12 7.14
C CYS A 35 10.74 3.06 6.11
N THR A 36 10.50 1.79 6.48
CA THR A 36 10.73 0.63 5.59
C THR A 36 9.41 0.02 5.14
N TYR A 37 9.41 -0.53 3.93
CA TYR A 37 8.28 -1.23 3.34
C TYR A 37 8.67 -2.65 2.93
N HIS A 38 7.85 -3.63 3.34
CA HIS A 38 8.07 -5.05 3.07
C HIS A 38 6.89 -5.61 2.31
N THR A 39 7.15 -6.26 1.17
CA THR A 39 6.13 -7.06 0.47
C THR A 39 6.20 -8.50 0.94
N LEU A 40 5.05 -9.04 1.34
CA LEU A 40 4.86 -10.43 1.78
C LEU A 40 3.80 -11.10 0.87
N PRO A 41 3.77 -12.44 0.78
CA PRO A 41 4.68 -13.40 1.42
C PRO A 41 6.11 -13.40 0.84
N LYS A 42 7.06 -13.98 1.59
CA LYS A 42 8.47 -14.10 1.17
C LYS A 42 8.64 -14.79 -0.19
N SER A 43 7.70 -15.65 -0.58
CA SER A 43 7.68 -16.31 -1.89
C SER A 43 7.57 -15.33 -3.07
N LEU A 44 7.12 -14.08 -2.85
CA LEU A 44 7.13 -13.03 -3.86
C LEU A 44 8.54 -12.49 -4.16
N ASN A 45 9.54 -12.84 -3.34
CA ASN A 45 10.96 -12.48 -3.51
C ASN A 45 11.20 -10.99 -3.82
N ARG A 46 10.47 -10.11 -3.12
CA ARG A 46 10.60 -8.66 -3.28
C ARG A 46 11.62 -8.09 -2.29
N PRO A 47 12.46 -7.13 -2.72
CA PRO A 47 13.37 -6.45 -1.80
C PRO A 47 12.60 -5.59 -0.81
N VAL A 48 13.21 -5.35 0.35
CA VAL A 48 12.76 -4.30 1.27
C VAL A 48 12.99 -2.94 0.61
N MET A 49 11.99 -2.07 0.65
CA MET A 49 12.10 -0.72 0.09
C MET A 49 12.22 0.31 1.20
N ASN A 50 13.12 1.27 1.03
CA ASN A 50 13.07 2.53 1.76
C ASN A 50 12.04 3.48 1.10
N ASN A 51 11.84 4.66 1.67
CA ASN A 51 10.90 5.64 1.15
C ASN A 51 11.20 6.08 -0.30
N GLU A 52 12.47 6.25 -0.67
CA GLU A 52 12.87 6.65 -2.02
C GLU A 52 12.51 5.56 -3.05
N ALA A 53 12.90 4.32 -2.78
CA ALA A 53 12.60 3.18 -3.64
C ALA A 53 11.09 2.94 -3.75
N PHE A 54 10.35 3.03 -2.64
CA PHE A 54 8.90 2.93 -2.64
C PHE A 54 8.25 4.01 -3.52
N ARG A 55 8.70 5.25 -3.37
CA ARG A 55 8.19 6.39 -4.13
C ARG A 55 8.46 6.23 -5.62
N ALA A 56 9.68 5.85 -6.00
CA ALA A 56 10.04 5.58 -7.38
C ALA A 56 9.17 4.47 -7.98
N HIS A 57 8.98 3.36 -7.26
CA HIS A 57 8.13 2.25 -7.68
C HIS A 57 6.68 2.69 -7.93
N TYR A 58 6.05 3.33 -6.94
CA TYR A 58 4.65 3.76 -7.06
C TYR A 58 4.45 4.86 -8.10
N THR A 59 5.41 5.77 -8.27
CA THR A 59 5.33 6.82 -9.31
C THR A 59 5.31 6.21 -10.71
N GLY A 60 6.02 5.09 -10.92
CA GLY A 60 5.96 4.34 -12.18
C GLY A 60 4.66 3.58 -12.41
N VAL A 61 3.89 3.28 -11.36
CA VAL A 61 2.67 2.46 -11.43
C VAL A 61 1.39 3.29 -11.43
N ILE A 62 1.33 4.38 -10.66
CA ILE A 62 0.14 5.24 -10.49
C ILE A 62 -0.54 5.61 -11.82
N PRO A 63 0.17 6.03 -12.89
CA PRO A 63 -0.46 6.44 -14.15
C PRO A 63 -1.24 5.33 -14.88
N TYR A 64 -0.99 4.06 -14.54
CA TYR A 64 -1.58 2.90 -15.20
C TYR A 64 -2.80 2.33 -14.48
N LEU A 65 -3.15 2.90 -13.33
CA LEU A 65 -4.30 2.52 -12.54
C LEU A 65 -5.14 3.75 -12.19
N ARG A 66 -6.45 3.57 -12.00
CA ARG A 66 -7.33 4.60 -11.45
C ARG A 66 -8.38 3.97 -10.55
N ASN A 67 -9.11 4.82 -9.83
CA ASN A 67 -10.21 4.42 -8.96
C ASN A 67 -9.79 3.37 -7.93
N PHE A 68 -8.58 3.51 -7.36
CA PHE A 68 -8.12 2.63 -6.30
C PHE A 68 -9.00 2.81 -5.05
N ARG A 69 -9.51 1.71 -4.51
CA ARG A 69 -10.39 1.67 -3.35
C ARG A 69 -9.93 0.58 -2.41
N VAL A 70 -10.14 0.80 -1.11
CA VAL A 70 -9.79 -0.17 -0.07
C VAL A 70 -10.98 -0.35 0.86
N ALA A 71 -11.50 -1.57 0.94
CA ALA A 71 -12.46 -1.97 1.96
C ALA A 71 -11.71 -2.60 3.13
N ILE A 72 -11.96 -2.12 4.35
CA ILE A 72 -11.39 -2.70 5.58
C ILE A 72 -12.43 -3.67 6.17
N SER A 73 -12.08 -4.95 6.23
CA SER A 73 -12.91 -6.00 6.82
C SER A 73 -12.70 -6.09 8.33
N ASP A 74 -11.44 -6.07 8.76
CA ASP A 74 -11.07 -6.16 10.17
C ASP A 74 -9.95 -5.19 10.53
N THR A 75 -9.95 -4.76 11.79
CA THR A 75 -8.92 -3.90 12.38
C THR A 75 -8.44 -4.50 13.70
N VAL A 76 -7.13 -4.68 13.83
CA VAL A 76 -6.47 -5.10 15.08
C VAL A 76 -5.52 -3.99 15.52
N ILE A 77 -5.58 -3.61 16.79
CA ILE A 77 -4.70 -2.58 17.37
C ILE A 77 -3.99 -3.17 18.58
N ASP A 78 -2.66 -3.20 18.53
CA ASP A 78 -1.80 -3.50 19.67
C ASP A 78 -1.15 -2.20 20.18
N ILE A 79 -1.73 -1.68 21.26
CA ILE A 79 -1.28 -0.46 21.92
C ILE A 79 0.10 -0.66 22.59
N LYS A 80 0.44 -1.88 23.01
CA LYS A 80 1.71 -2.14 23.72
C LYS A 80 2.92 -2.04 22.79
N THR A 81 2.73 -2.37 21.53
CA THR A 81 3.78 -2.38 20.51
C THR A 81 3.62 -1.28 19.46
N ASN A 82 2.59 -0.42 19.60
CA ASN A 82 2.19 0.60 18.64
C ASN A 82 2.01 0.04 17.23
N GLN A 83 1.24 -1.05 17.12
CA GLN A 83 0.98 -1.70 15.84
C GLN A 83 -0.52 -1.70 15.51
N VAL A 84 -0.82 -1.52 14.23
CA VAL A 84 -2.17 -1.68 13.67
C VAL A 84 -2.08 -2.67 12.51
N ALA A 85 -3.04 -3.56 12.42
CA ALA A 85 -3.23 -4.42 11.26
C ALA A 85 -4.63 -4.21 10.68
N PHE A 86 -4.70 -4.13 9.35
CA PHE A 86 -5.95 -4.13 8.60
C PHE A 86 -6.02 -5.37 7.73
N HIS A 87 -7.13 -6.11 7.82
CA HIS A 87 -7.52 -7.04 6.75
C HIS A 87 -8.34 -6.27 5.74
N THR A 88 -7.91 -6.26 4.47
CA THR A 88 -8.52 -5.42 3.45
C THR A 88 -8.72 -6.14 2.13
N THR A 89 -9.67 -5.64 1.35
CA THR A 89 -9.80 -5.91 -0.08
C THR A 89 -9.56 -4.61 -0.83
N SER A 90 -8.70 -4.65 -1.84
CA SER A 90 -8.40 -3.50 -2.70
C SER A 90 -8.86 -3.75 -4.12
N THR A 91 -9.41 -2.71 -4.76
CA THR A 91 -9.86 -2.77 -6.16
C THR A 91 -9.35 -1.58 -6.94
N ALA A 92 -9.05 -1.76 -8.23
CA ALA A 92 -8.75 -0.66 -9.15
C ALA A 92 -9.06 -1.03 -10.60
N GLU A 93 -9.20 -0.02 -11.45
CA GLU A 93 -9.15 -0.21 -12.90
C GLU A 93 -7.70 -0.10 -13.36
N THR A 94 -7.22 -1.03 -14.18
CA THR A 94 -5.88 -0.98 -14.78
C THR A 94 -5.96 -1.05 -16.30
N VAL A 95 -4.88 -0.63 -16.96
CA VAL A 95 -4.72 -0.75 -18.43
C VAL A 95 -4.77 -2.19 -18.96
N ILE A 96 -4.57 -3.19 -18.11
CA ILE A 96 -4.58 -4.62 -18.49
C ILE A 96 -5.79 -5.38 -17.92
N GLY A 97 -6.79 -4.67 -17.38
CA GLY A 97 -7.98 -5.26 -16.76
C GLY A 97 -8.18 -4.83 -15.30
N PRO A 98 -9.27 -5.28 -14.66
CA PRO A 98 -9.54 -4.94 -13.26
C PRO A 98 -8.50 -5.58 -12.32
N TYR A 99 -8.10 -4.82 -11.31
CA TYR A 99 -7.34 -5.29 -10.15
C TYR A 99 -8.31 -5.52 -9.00
N GLU A 100 -8.21 -6.70 -8.38
CA GLU A 100 -8.87 -7.04 -7.12
C GLU A 100 -7.91 -7.92 -6.32
N SER A 101 -7.67 -7.57 -5.05
CA SER A 101 -6.79 -8.34 -4.18
C SER A 101 -7.25 -8.26 -2.74
N GLU A 102 -7.28 -9.41 -2.08
CA GLU A 102 -7.27 -9.50 -0.63
C GLU A 102 -5.85 -9.28 -0.12
N GLN A 103 -5.71 -8.57 1.00
CA GLN A 103 -4.41 -8.31 1.62
C GLN A 103 -4.52 -8.00 3.11
N THR A 104 -3.41 -8.13 3.82
CA THR A 104 -3.26 -7.63 5.19
C THR A 104 -2.16 -6.58 5.26
N ILE A 105 -2.47 -5.41 5.79
CA ILE A 105 -1.53 -4.30 5.97
C ILE A 105 -1.15 -4.22 7.45
N PHE A 106 0.12 -4.41 7.76
CA PHE A 106 0.68 -4.25 9.09
C PHE A 106 1.47 -2.93 9.16
N LEU A 107 1.13 -2.11 10.14
CA LEU A 107 1.73 -0.81 10.36
C LEU A 107 2.34 -0.78 11.76
N LYS A 108 3.61 -0.40 11.84
CA LYS A 108 4.27 -0.08 13.10
C LYS A 108 4.49 1.42 13.19
N MET A 109 4.03 2.02 14.28
CA MET A 109 4.13 3.44 14.51
C MET A 109 5.29 3.79 15.44
N THR A 110 5.67 5.06 15.45
CA THR A 110 6.54 5.67 16.44
C THR A 110 5.96 5.57 17.86
N GLU A 111 6.77 5.80 18.89
CA GLU A 111 6.34 5.70 20.29
C GLU A 111 5.13 6.60 20.60
N ASP A 112 5.08 7.79 20.00
CA ASP A 112 3.98 8.75 20.14
C ASP A 112 2.75 8.44 19.26
N GLY A 113 2.82 7.42 18.41
CA GLY A 113 1.75 6.98 17.52
C GLY A 113 1.48 7.90 16.32
N THR A 114 2.31 8.92 16.06
CA THR A 114 2.01 9.96 15.05
C THR A 114 2.53 9.67 13.65
N LYS A 115 3.51 8.76 13.53
CA LYS A 115 4.14 8.39 12.26
C LYS A 115 4.35 6.89 12.15
N ILE A 116 4.49 6.41 10.92
CA ILE A 116 4.74 5.00 10.59
C ILE A 116 6.22 4.80 10.29
N CYS A 117 6.86 3.87 10.98
CA CYS A 117 8.28 3.55 10.79
C CYS A 117 8.51 2.21 10.07
N GLU A 118 7.50 1.34 10.01
CA GLU A 118 7.54 0.10 9.24
C GLU A 118 6.15 -0.23 8.70
N MET A 119 6.11 -0.61 7.42
CA MET A 119 4.92 -1.12 6.74
C MET A 119 5.22 -2.50 6.18
N LYS A 120 4.29 -3.45 6.36
CA LYS A 120 4.33 -4.75 5.71
C LYS A 120 2.98 -5.03 5.06
N GLU A 121 2.98 -5.41 3.80
CA GLU A 121 1.75 -5.81 3.10
C GLU A 121 1.85 -7.27 2.71
N PHE A 122 0.95 -8.08 3.26
CA PHE A 122 0.76 -9.47 2.85
C PHE A 122 -0.31 -9.52 1.78
N LEU A 123 0.13 -9.81 0.55
CA LEU A 123 -0.71 -9.82 -0.63
C LEU A 123 -1.20 -11.24 -0.93
N ASP A 124 -2.39 -11.36 -1.52
CA ASP A 124 -2.76 -12.58 -2.23
C ASP A 124 -1.82 -12.79 -3.42
N SER A 125 -0.78 -13.59 -3.19
CA SER A 125 0.26 -13.84 -4.17
C SER A 125 -0.24 -14.53 -5.44
N ALA A 126 -1.33 -15.31 -5.37
CA ALA A 126 -1.86 -16.03 -6.53
C ALA A 126 -2.46 -15.05 -7.55
N LEU A 127 -3.14 -14.02 -7.08
CA LEU A 127 -3.72 -12.96 -7.91
C LEU A 127 -2.65 -11.94 -8.35
N VAL A 128 -1.84 -11.47 -7.40
CA VAL A 128 -0.93 -10.34 -7.59
C VAL A 128 0.24 -10.69 -8.53
N GLN A 129 0.76 -11.92 -8.53
CA GLN A 129 1.91 -12.25 -9.37
C GLN A 129 1.64 -12.09 -10.86
N GLY A 130 0.51 -12.60 -11.36
CA GLY A 130 0.18 -12.56 -12.78
C GLY A 130 -0.05 -11.12 -13.25
N LEU A 131 -0.95 -10.41 -12.56
CA LEU A 131 -1.34 -9.06 -12.95
C LEU A 131 -0.15 -8.09 -12.94
N PHE A 132 0.64 -8.04 -11.87
CA PHE A 132 1.75 -7.09 -11.81
C PHE A 132 2.91 -7.46 -12.74
N ALA A 133 3.12 -8.75 -13.06
CA ALA A 133 4.08 -9.15 -14.07
C ALA A 133 3.65 -8.69 -15.46
N ASP A 134 2.38 -8.84 -15.80
CA ASP A 134 1.86 -8.41 -17.10
C ASP A 134 1.77 -6.89 -17.21
N LEU A 135 1.50 -6.20 -16.11
CA LEU A 135 1.54 -4.74 -16.05
C LEU A 135 2.97 -4.24 -16.27
N ALA A 136 3.95 -4.84 -15.61
CA ALA A 136 5.36 -4.50 -15.80
C ALA A 136 5.79 -4.66 -17.27
N LYS A 137 5.43 -5.79 -17.90
CA LYS A 137 5.68 -6.00 -19.34
C LYS A 137 4.98 -4.97 -20.22
N TYR A 138 3.72 -4.62 -19.92
CA TYR A 138 2.99 -3.60 -20.67
C TYR A 138 3.74 -2.24 -20.61
N ILE A 139 4.22 -1.85 -19.44
CA ILE A 139 4.98 -0.61 -19.23
C ILE A 139 6.33 -0.66 -19.96
N GLU A 140 7.07 -1.77 -19.83
CA GLU A 140 8.36 -1.98 -20.50
C GLU A 140 8.25 -1.92 -22.03
N ASN A 141 7.11 -2.35 -22.58
CA ASN A 141 6.82 -2.29 -24.01
C ASN A 141 6.30 -0.92 -24.50
N GLY A 142 6.39 0.13 -23.67
CA GLY A 142 5.93 1.47 -24.02
C GLY A 142 4.42 1.64 -23.99
N GLY A 143 3.73 0.81 -23.20
CA GLY A 143 2.31 0.92 -22.96
C GLY A 143 1.92 2.30 -22.42
N LYS A 144 0.75 2.79 -22.81
CA LYS A 144 0.28 4.12 -22.44
C LYS A 144 -0.44 4.12 -21.09
N PRO A 145 -0.36 5.22 -20.31
CA PRO A 145 -1.16 5.43 -19.10
C PRO A 145 -2.67 5.23 -19.33
N ILE A 146 -3.43 4.96 -18.27
CA ILE A 146 -4.87 4.66 -18.38
C ILE A 146 -5.71 5.83 -18.94
N GLY A 147 -5.24 7.07 -18.76
CA GLY A 147 -5.86 8.25 -19.37
C GLY A 147 -5.55 8.43 -20.86
N GLU A 148 -4.60 7.67 -21.40
CA GLU A 148 -4.10 7.76 -22.77
C GLU A 148 -4.29 6.46 -23.59
N ALA A 149 -4.70 5.38 -22.93
CA ALA A 149 -5.11 4.13 -23.56
C ALA A 149 -6.44 4.35 -24.30
N LYS A 150 -6.49 3.95 -25.58
CA LYS A 150 -7.69 4.05 -26.43
C LYS A 150 -8.65 2.90 -26.16
#